data_AF-A0A1F6JK69-F1
#
_entry.id   AF-A0A1F6JK69-F1
#
_cell.length_a   1.000
_cell.length_b   1.000
_cell.length_c   1.000
_cell.angle_alpha   90.00
_cell.angle_beta   90.00
_cell.angle_gamma   90.00
#
_symmetry.space_group_name_H-M   'P 1'
#
loop_
_entity.id
_entity.type
_entity.pdbx_description
1 polymer ?
#
loop_
_entity_poly.entity_id
_entity_poly.type
_entity_poly.pdbx_seq_one_letter_code
_entity_poly.pdbx_strand_id
1 'polypeptide(L)'
;MIFVILLTLFAVVLESSVISLPLALSILVTFSFIYKKEWLLALSLIIGVVLDALALRTIGASSLFFLVAIFVIFLYEKKIEASIQVVFLSNFVLVFLYTFLIKGNFSVAASFLASSFGIILFIIFNKLKTVSVKEHKLRFEI
;
A
#
# COMPACT_ATOMS: atom_id res chain seq x y z
N MET A 1 12.18 -1.01 6.60
CA MET A 1 11.84 0.42 6.40
C MET A 1 12.35 0.92 5.05
N ILE A 2 13.67 1.02 4.85
CA ILE A 2 14.28 1.48 3.58
C ILE A 2 13.77 0.73 2.35
N PHE A 3 13.70 -0.59 2.41
CA PHE A 3 13.18 -1.39 1.30
C PHE A 3 11.74 -1.00 0.89
N VAL A 4 10.85 -0.77 1.87
CA VAL A 4 9.46 -0.35 1.61
C VAL A 4 9.44 1.03 0.95
N ILE A 5 10.25 1.97 1.44
CA ILE A 5 10.38 3.31 0.86
C ILE A 5 10.84 3.23 -0.60
N LEU A 6 11.90 2.47 -0.88
CA LEU A 6 12.43 2.28 -2.23
C LEU A 6 11.39 1.62 -3.16
N LEU A 7 10.70 0.59 -2.68
CA LEU A 7 9.66 -0.09 -3.44
C LEU A 7 8.48 0.84 -3.76
N THR A 8 8.05 1.66 -2.79
CA THR A 8 6.98 2.64 -3.03
C THR A 8 7.43 3.74 -3.99
N LEU A 9 8.66 4.26 -3.87
CA LEU A 9 9.20 5.24 -4.81
C LEU A 9 9.29 4.69 -6.24
N PHE A 10 9.76 3.44 -6.38
CA PHE A 10 9.78 2.77 -7.68
C PHE A 10 8.37 2.64 -8.27
N ALA A 11 7.40 2.26 -7.44
CA ALA A 11 6.00 2.18 -7.86
C ALA A 11 5.42 3.54 -8.26
N VAL A 12 5.79 4.63 -7.59
CA VAL A 12 5.41 5.99 -7.99
C VAL A 12 5.94 6.33 -9.38
N VAL A 13 7.23 6.07 -9.63
CA VAL A 13 7.84 6.32 -10.94
C VAL A 13 7.14 5.53 -12.03
N LEU A 14 6.87 4.23 -11.79
CA LEU A 14 6.10 3.41 -12.72
C LEU A 14 4.68 3.94 -12.94
N GLU A 15 4.01 4.35 -11.86
CA GLU A 15 2.64 4.86 -11.92
C GLU A 15 2.53 6.19 -12.69
N SER A 16 3.53 7.06 -12.58
CA SER A 16 3.55 8.35 -13.26
C SER A 16 4.00 8.28 -14.72
N SER A 17 4.66 7.19 -15.15
CA SER A 17 5.31 7.12 -16.47
C SER A 17 4.74 6.06 -17.40
N VAL A 18 4.61 4.81 -16.93
CA VAL A 18 4.37 3.64 -17.80
C VAL A 18 3.05 2.95 -17.50
N ILE A 19 2.64 2.91 -16.23
CA ILE A 19 1.56 2.05 -15.76
C ILE A 19 0.48 2.87 -15.08
N SER A 20 -0.73 2.94 -15.63
CA SER A 20 -1.84 3.70 -15.01
C SER A 20 -2.48 3.04 -13.77
N LEU A 21 -1.81 2.06 -13.14
CA LEU A 21 -2.30 1.34 -11.96
C LEU A 21 -1.87 2.05 -10.66
N PRO A 22 -2.75 2.18 -9.65
CA PRO A 22 -2.43 2.76 -8.33
C PRO A 22 -1.52 1.89 -7.45
N LEU A 23 -0.31 1.57 -7.93
CA LEU A 23 0.61 0.65 -7.29
C LEU A 23 1.15 1.20 -5.97
N ALA A 24 1.42 2.51 -5.90
CA ALA A 24 1.91 3.15 -4.68
C ALA A 24 0.91 2.99 -3.52
N LEU A 25 -0.38 3.21 -3.78
CA LEU A 25 -1.46 2.99 -2.82
C LEU A 25 -1.51 1.53 -2.38
N SER A 26 -1.45 0.59 -3.34
CA SER A 26 -1.56 -0.83 -3.02
C SER A 26 -0.42 -1.33 -2.13
N ILE A 27 0.80 -0.85 -2.38
CA ILE A 27 1.97 -1.12 -1.55
C ILE A 27 1.77 -0.58 -0.14
N LEU A 28 1.36 0.69 0.00
CA LEU A 28 1.13 1.32 1.30
C LEU A 28 0.06 0.59 2.12
N VAL A 29 -1.07 0.26 1.50
CA VAL A 29 -2.16 -0.51 2.12
C VAL A 29 -1.65 -1.86 2.61
N THR A 30 -0.97 -2.60 1.74
CA THR A 30 -0.46 -3.93 2.05
C THR A 30 0.54 -3.91 3.21
N PHE A 31 1.50 -2.97 3.19
CA PHE A 31 2.48 -2.86 4.27
C PHE A 31 1.87 -2.34 5.59
N SER A 32 0.76 -1.60 5.52
CA SER A 32 0.01 -1.17 6.71
C SER A 32 -0.55 -2.37 7.48
N PHE A 33 -1.06 -3.39 6.76
CA PHE A 33 -1.49 -4.64 7.40
C PHE A 33 -0.34 -5.50 7.93
N ILE A 34 0.82 -5.53 7.25
CA ILE A 34 1.95 -6.38 7.63
C ILE A 34 2.73 -5.82 8.83
N TYR A 35 3.07 -4.54 8.78
CA TYR A 35 4.01 -3.93 9.71
C TYR A 35 3.33 -3.17 10.84
N LYS A 36 2.14 -2.60 10.62
CA LYS A 36 1.37 -1.87 11.64
C LYS A 36 2.24 -0.77 12.30
N LYS A 37 2.87 0.05 11.47
CA LYS A 37 3.81 1.09 11.91
C LYS A 37 3.36 2.48 11.47
N GLU A 38 3.31 3.40 12.42
CA GLU A 38 2.85 4.78 12.24
C GLU A 38 3.63 5.57 11.18
N TRP A 39 4.92 5.26 10.97
CA TRP A 39 5.73 5.92 9.93
C TRP A 39 5.17 5.73 8.52
N LEU A 40 4.30 4.73 8.29
CA LEU A 40 3.59 4.54 7.01
C LEU A 40 2.58 5.67 6.73
N LEU A 41 2.05 6.33 7.76
CA LEU A 41 1.22 7.53 7.57
C LEU A 41 2.06 8.68 7.03
N ALA A 42 3.22 8.95 7.63
CA ALA A 42 4.14 9.98 7.13
C ALA A 42 4.61 9.65 5.71
N LEU A 43 4.93 8.37 5.44
CA LEU A 43 5.28 7.93 4.09
C LEU A 43 4.14 8.17 3.09
N SER A 44 2.89 7.87 3.46
CA SER A 44 1.73 8.04 2.58
C SER A 44 1.53 9.50 2.13
N LEU A 45 1.80 10.46 3.01
CA LEU A 45 1.77 11.88 2.68
C LEU A 45 2.87 12.24 1.67
N ILE A 46 4.12 11.89 1.97
CA ILE A 46 5.27 12.22 1.11
C ILE A 46 5.09 11.59 -0.27
N ILE A 47 4.71 10.31 -0.31
CA ILE A 47 4.52 9.57 -1.56
C ILE A 47 3.38 10.15 -2.39
N GLY A 48 2.29 10.59 -1.77
CA GLY A 48 1.21 11.25 -2.49
C GLY A 48 1.66 12.55 -3.14
N VAL A 49 2.48 13.37 -2.46
CA VAL A 49 2.97 14.65 -3.00
C VAL A 49 3.88 14.38 -4.19
N VAL A 50 4.81 13.43 -4.04
CA VAL A 50 5.74 13.04 -5.11
C VAL A 50 4.96 12.48 -6.31
N LEU A 51 3.94 11.67 -6.08
CA LEU A 51 3.10 11.11 -7.15
C LEU A 51 2.33 12.20 -7.89
N ASP A 52 1.70 13.14 -7.18
CA ASP A 52 0.97 14.25 -7.81
C ASP A 52 1.91 15.14 -8.64
N ALA A 53 3.11 15.44 -8.11
CA ALA A 53 4.12 16.23 -8.80
C ALA A 53 4.61 15.54 -10.08
N LEU A 54 4.93 14.24 -10.02
CA LEU A 54 5.42 13.49 -11.18
C LEU A 54 4.32 13.22 -12.22
N ALA A 55 3.08 13.03 -11.77
CA ALA A 55 1.94 12.83 -12.66
C ALA A 55 1.32 14.13 -13.19
N LEU A 56 1.90 15.29 -12.86
CA LEU A 56 1.44 16.62 -13.26
C LEU A 56 -0.04 16.88 -12.89
N ARG A 57 -0.45 16.44 -11.69
CA ARG A 57 -1.80 16.63 -11.15
C ARG A 57 -1.81 17.70 -10.07
N THR A 58 -3.00 18.06 -9.59
CA THR A 58 -3.15 18.94 -8.43
C THR A 58 -2.39 18.38 -7.23
N ILE A 59 -1.39 19.14 -6.78
CA ILE A 59 -0.50 18.73 -5.69
C ILE A 59 -1.30 18.55 -4.39
N GLY A 60 -1.17 17.38 -3.76
CA GLY A 60 -1.73 17.09 -2.44
C GLY A 60 -3.02 16.27 -2.48
N ALA A 61 -3.67 16.12 -3.64
CA ALA A 61 -4.89 15.33 -3.77
C ALA A 61 -4.66 13.84 -3.45
N SER A 62 -3.61 13.24 -4.03
CA SER A 62 -3.24 11.85 -3.72
C SER A 62 -2.73 11.70 -2.29
N SER A 63 -2.05 12.73 -1.76
CA SER A 63 -1.53 12.74 -0.39
C SER A 63 -2.64 12.64 0.65
N LEU A 64 -3.67 13.47 0.51
CA LEU A 64 -4.82 13.46 1.40
C LEU A 64 -5.57 12.13 1.31
N PHE A 65 -5.78 11.62 0.10
CA PHE A 65 -6.44 10.33 -0.08
C PHE A 65 -5.64 9.20 0.56
N PHE A 66 -4.33 9.12 0.30
CA PHE A 66 -3.47 8.07 0.84
C PHE A 66 -3.41 8.15 2.36
N LEU A 67 -3.26 9.35 2.92
CA LEU A 67 -3.28 9.55 4.37
C LEU A 67 -4.58 9.05 4.99
N VAL A 68 -5.73 9.48 4.48
CA VAL A 68 -7.04 9.06 5.01
C VAL A 68 -7.23 7.56 4.87
N ALA A 69 -6.86 6.97 3.74
CA ALA A 69 -6.95 5.54 3.51
C ALA A 69 -6.14 4.73 4.53
N ILE A 70 -4.86 5.08 4.73
CA ILE A 70 -4.00 4.39 5.72
C ILE A 70 -4.46 4.68 7.15
N PHE A 71 -4.90 5.90 7.43
CA PHE A 71 -5.43 6.27 8.74
C PHE A 71 -6.66 5.44 9.12
N VAL A 72 -7.59 5.23 8.20
CA VAL A 72 -8.75 4.34 8.42
C VAL A 72 -8.30 2.91 8.71
N ILE A 73 -7.32 2.37 7.97
CA ILE A 73 -6.78 1.02 8.24
C ILE A 73 -6.23 0.95 9.67
N PHE A 74 -5.48 1.95 10.11
CA PHE A 74 -4.92 2.00 11.46
C PHE A 74 -5.99 2.15 12.55
N LEU A 75 -7.07 2.89 12.28
CA LEU A 75 -8.18 3.03 13.21
C LEU A 75 -8.86 1.68 13.50
N TYR A 76 -8.92 0.79 12.50
CA TYR A 76 -9.52 -0.54 12.63
C TYR A 76 -8.50 -1.67 12.85
N GLU A 77 -7.22 -1.36 13.05
CA GLU A 77 -6.13 -2.34 13.11
C GLU A 77 -6.29 -3.36 14.26
N LYS A 78 -6.93 -2.95 15.36
CA LYS A 78 -7.23 -3.82 16.51
C LYS A 78 -8.48 -4.69 16.31
N LYS A 79 -9.34 -4.34 15.35
CA LYS A 79 -10.62 -5.01 15.09
C LYS A 79 -10.56 -5.97 13.91
N ILE A 80 -9.60 -5.77 13.02
CA ILE A 80 -9.48 -6.51 11.77
C ILE A 80 -8.21 -7.37 11.80
N GLU A 81 -8.38 -8.67 11.67
CA GLU A 81 -7.27 -9.58 11.44
C GLU A 81 -6.79 -9.48 9.98
N ALA A 82 -5.47 -9.41 9.78
CA ALA A 82 -4.88 -9.30 8.45
C ALA A 82 -4.96 -10.65 7.72
N SER A 83 -6.09 -10.90 7.05
CA SER A 83 -6.29 -12.06 6.17
C SER A 83 -6.14 -11.66 4.70
N ILE A 84 -5.94 -12.66 3.82
CA ILE A 84 -5.82 -12.43 2.38
C ILE A 84 -7.06 -11.72 1.83
N GLN A 85 -8.25 -12.11 2.29
CA GLN A 85 -9.53 -11.54 1.89
C GLN A 85 -9.65 -10.07 2.30
N VAL A 86 -9.24 -9.74 3.53
CA VAL A 86 -9.25 -8.36 4.04
C VAL A 86 -8.30 -7.47 3.25
N VAL A 87 -7.07 -7.94 3.00
CA VAL A 87 -6.08 -7.17 2.24
C VAL A 87 -6.56 -6.95 0.81
N PHE A 88 -7.12 -7.99 0.18
CA PHE A 88 -7.70 -7.86 -1.15
C PHE A 88 -8.84 -6.85 -1.18
N LEU A 89 -9.83 -6.97 -0.29
CA LEU A 89 -11.00 -6.12 -0.29
C LEU A 89 -10.65 -4.67 0.01
N SER A 90 -9.72 -4.44 0.96
CA SER A 90 -9.24 -3.11 1.31
C SER A 90 -8.52 -2.47 0.13
N ASN A 91 -7.60 -3.20 -0.52
CA ASN A 91 -6.95 -2.72 -1.74
C ASN A 91 -7.99 -2.43 -2.83
N PHE A 92 -8.95 -3.32 -3.04
CA PHE A 92 -9.93 -3.19 -4.11
C PHE A 92 -10.77 -1.94 -3.96
N VAL A 93 -11.34 -1.75 -2.77
CA VAL A 93 -12.17 -0.58 -2.45
C VAL A 93 -11.34 0.70 -2.52
N LEU A 94 -10.15 0.73 -1.92
CA LEU A 94 -9.34 1.95 -1.88
C LEU A 94 -8.79 2.33 -3.25
N VAL A 95 -8.32 1.35 -4.04
CA VAL A 95 -7.87 1.60 -5.42
C VAL A 95 -9.04 2.06 -6.27
N PHE A 96 -10.19 1.41 -6.16
CA PHE A 96 -11.40 1.80 -6.89
C PHE A 96 -11.78 3.25 -6.59
N LEU A 97 -11.89 3.60 -5.30
CA LEU A 97 -12.18 4.97 -4.87
C LEU A 97 -11.12 5.96 -5.34
N TYR A 98 -9.83 5.61 -5.29
CA TYR A 98 -8.76 6.48 -5.78
C TYR A 98 -8.83 6.71 -7.29
N THR A 99 -9.07 5.66 -8.08
CA THR A 99 -9.23 5.81 -9.54
C THR A 99 -10.42 6.70 -9.90
N PHE A 100 -11.53 6.53 -9.16
CA PHE A 100 -12.73 7.31 -9.36
C PHE A 100 -12.56 8.78 -8.96
N LEU A 101 -12.08 9.04 -7.73
CA LEU A 101 -12.04 10.39 -7.15
C LEU A 101 -10.84 11.22 -7.62
N ILE A 102 -9.67 10.59 -7.80
CA ILE A 102 -8.41 11.32 -8.08
C ILE A 102 -8.03 11.25 -9.56
N LYS A 103 -8.12 10.06 -10.18
CA LYS A 103 -7.79 9.91 -11.62
C LYS A 103 -8.96 10.30 -12.53
N GLY A 104 -10.18 10.41 -12.01
CA GLY A 104 -11.37 10.72 -12.79
C GLY A 104 -11.74 9.64 -13.81
N ASN A 105 -11.17 8.43 -13.69
CA ASN A 105 -11.42 7.33 -14.61
C ASN A 105 -11.96 6.12 -13.84
N PHE A 106 -13.06 5.59 -14.32
CA PHE A 106 -13.69 4.40 -13.78
C PHE A 106 -13.06 3.14 -14.39
N SER A 107 -12.21 2.45 -13.62
CA SER A 107 -11.63 1.16 -14.06
C SER A 107 -11.68 0.10 -12.97
N VAL A 108 -12.70 -0.75 -13.06
CA VAL A 108 -12.84 -1.95 -12.22
C VAL A 108 -11.68 -2.92 -12.47
N ALA A 109 -11.23 -3.05 -13.73
CA ALA A 109 -10.10 -3.90 -14.08
C ALA A 109 -8.80 -3.44 -13.39
N ALA A 110 -8.53 -2.13 -13.37
CA ALA A 110 -7.38 -1.58 -12.66
C ALA A 110 -7.43 -1.89 -11.15
N SER A 111 -8.62 -1.79 -10.56
CA SER A 111 -8.85 -2.10 -9.15
C SER A 111 -8.58 -3.58 -8.84
N PHE A 112 -9.04 -4.47 -9.71
CA PHE A 112 -8.79 -5.92 -9.57
C PHE A 112 -7.31 -6.28 -9.71
N LEU A 113 -6.63 -5.71 -10.71
CA LEU A 113 -5.20 -5.95 -10.95
C LEU A 113 -4.33 -5.43 -9.81
N ALA A 114 -4.56 -4.20 -9.35
CA ALA A 114 -3.81 -3.63 -8.23
C ALA A 114 -4.05 -4.42 -6.93
N SER A 115 -5.28 -4.88 -6.69
CA SER A 115 -5.58 -5.69 -5.50
C SER A 115 -4.94 -7.06 -5.54
N SER A 116 -4.91 -7.69 -6.73
CA SER A 116 -4.18 -8.93 -6.95
C SER A 116 -2.69 -8.76 -6.70
N PHE A 117 -2.12 -7.64 -7.15
CA PHE A 117 -0.73 -7.28 -6.84
C PHE A 117 -0.51 -7.10 -5.32
N GLY A 118 -1.44 -6.45 -4.62
CA GLY A 118 -1.43 -6.34 -3.16
C GLY A 118 -1.45 -7.68 -2.44
N ILE A 119 -2.27 -8.65 -2.89
CA ILE A 119 -2.25 -10.02 -2.36
C ILE A 119 -0.88 -10.67 -2.56
N ILE A 120 -0.33 -10.59 -3.76
CA ILE A 120 0.96 -11.22 -4.08
C ILE A 120 2.05 -10.67 -3.14
N LEU A 121 2.11 -9.35 -2.98
CA LEU A 121 2.99 -8.70 -2.01
C LEU A 121 2.72 -9.20 -0.58
N PHE A 122 1.46 -9.27 -0.17
CA PHE A 122 1.09 -9.72 1.16
C PHE A 122 1.61 -11.14 1.44
N ILE A 123 1.40 -12.08 0.52
CA ILE A 123 1.85 -13.47 0.67
C ILE A 123 3.37 -13.54 0.76
N ILE A 124 4.08 -12.86 -0.14
CA ILE A 124 5.56 -12.88 -0.17
C ILE A 124 6.12 -12.32 1.14
N PHE A 125 5.71 -11.12 1.53
CA PHE A 125 6.29 -10.44 2.69
C PHE A 125 5.83 -11.01 4.03
N ASN A 126 4.61 -11.53 4.12
CA ASN A 126 4.15 -12.19 5.34
C ASN A 126 4.91 -13.51 5.57
N LYS A 127 5.23 -14.28 4.52
CA LYS A 127 6.11 -15.45 4.62
C LYS A 127 7.53 -15.09 5.05
N LEU A 128 8.12 -14.04 4.46
CA LEU A 128 9.47 -13.62 4.84
C LEU A 128 9.56 -13.19 6.30
N LYS A 129 8.52 -12.50 6.80
CA LYS A 129 8.44 -12.08 8.20
C LYS A 129 8.36 -13.27 9.15
N THR A 130 7.55 -14.29 8.85
CA THR A 130 7.41 -15.47 9.72
C THR A 130 8.68 -16.32 9.77
N VAL A 131 9.39 -16.47 8.64
CA VAL A 131 10.68 -17.18 8.58
C VAL A 131 11.72 -16.48 9.46
N SER A 132 11.87 -15.16 9.32
CA SER A 132 12.83 -14.38 10.11
C SER A 132 12.60 -14.47 11.62
N VAL A 133 11.33 -14.48 12.07
CA VAL A 133 10.99 -14.64 13.49
C VAL A 133 11.34 -16.03 14.01
N LYS A 134 11.16 -17.07 13.19
CA LYS A 134 11.47 -18.46 13.57
C LYS A 134 12.98 -18.68 13.76
N GLU A 135 13.81 -18.16 12.85
CA GLU A 135 15.27 -18.23 12.97
C GLU A 135 15.79 -17.49 14.20
N HIS A 136 15.20 -16.33 14.50
CA HIS A 136 15.57 -15.59 15.69
C HIS A 136 15.24 -16.39 16.95
N LYS A 137 14.10 -17.07 17.06
CA LYS A 137 13.81 -17.90 18.26
C LYS A 137 14.81 -19.04 18.44
N LEU A 138 15.15 -19.75 17.36
CA LEU A 138 16.08 -20.89 17.40
C LEU A 138 17.50 -20.51 17.89
N ARG A 139 17.94 -19.27 17.64
CA ARG A 139 19.26 -18.79 18.11
C ARG A 139 19.34 -18.50 19.61
N PHE A 140 18.21 -18.34 20.31
CA PHE A 140 18.19 -18.03 21.75
C PHE A 140 17.77 -19.23 22.60
N GLU A 141 17.45 -20.37 21.98
CA GLU A 141 17.16 -21.65 22.66
C GLU A 141 18.38 -22.60 22.69
N ILE A 142 19.52 -22.19 22.13
CA ILE A 142 20.82 -22.91 22.13
C ILE A 142 21.80 -22.11 22.98
#